data_AF-A0A2D6JXL0-F1
#
_entry.id   AF-A0A2D6JXL0-F1
#
_cell.length_a   1.000
_cell.length_b   1.000
_cell.length_c   1.000
_cell.angle_alpha   90.00
_cell.angle_beta   90.00
_cell.angle_gamma   90.00
#
_symmetry.space_group_name_H-M   'P 1'
#
loop_
_entity.id
_entity.type
_entity.pdbx_description
1 polymer ?
#
loop_
_entity_poly.entity_id
_entity_poly.type
_entity_poly.pdbx_seq_one_letter_code
_entity_poly.pdbx_strand_id
1 'polypeptide(L)'
;MPDSEKKILSLEALAKKAQELKSQGKKVVLSHGIFDLIHNGHISHLKKARCEGDVLMVTLIGDEYVNLGPDHPMFSEQLRAETLAALGCVDYIAINHSATATNVIEAIQPYGFVKGGEYKSIFDDPSGDLAEEKSALDAYGGLLKFTSDPNFDSPHLLNDYLEIFSSEARQFLRQFRETHSYIDIVSKLQKFNNQKVLVIGDAIVDEYHYVAPLGQSGKGHHLAVKYDSVERFAGGSLAVANHIAGFAKEVTLVAGLGENDGYADFVRGELSERVNPNFILTDQSPTVVKRRYVDFDMNKLFEVYFYNEDPPSEDFEKQVCPWLEQHIAEYDLVVVPDFGNGFITKNMVEILCDKARFLAVNTQINSGNRGYHVINRYSRADFVSLNEPEIRLATHNRHDPLEPIMEKVAMNIQARWVAVTRGTKGAIIFDREDGRFTEVPSLSMKVVDRIGAGDTFLSLAGLCLADGLSAEIAAFVGSAAAALSVGTVCNRDPVDSVNMYNYITSLLK
;
A
#
# COMPACT_ATOMS: atom_id res chain seq x y z
N MET A 1 -20.97 26.81 -23.99
CA MET A 1 -20.85 27.03 -22.53
C MET A 1 -19.53 27.75 -22.25
N PRO A 2 -19.50 29.10 -22.18
CA PRO A 2 -18.27 29.88 -21.95
C PRO A 2 -18.11 30.46 -20.52
N ASP A 3 -19.01 30.17 -19.57
CA ASP A 3 -19.02 30.82 -18.24
C ASP A 3 -18.53 29.93 -17.08
N SER A 4 -18.30 28.62 -17.28
CA SER A 4 -17.83 27.71 -16.22
C SER A 4 -16.38 27.98 -15.80
N GLU A 5 -15.48 28.26 -16.75
CA GLU A 5 -14.07 28.56 -16.46
C GLU A 5 -13.91 29.80 -15.56
N LYS A 6 -14.81 30.78 -15.67
CA LYS A 6 -14.76 32.00 -14.84
C LYS A 6 -15.07 31.77 -13.36
N LYS A 7 -15.68 30.61 -13.02
CA LYS A 7 -15.97 30.26 -11.64
C LYS A 7 -14.77 29.64 -10.93
N ILE A 8 -13.80 29.10 -11.68
CA ILE A 8 -12.61 28.45 -11.13
C ILE A 8 -11.55 29.52 -10.87
N LEU A 9 -11.19 29.70 -9.60
CA LEU A 9 -10.27 30.73 -9.13
C LEU A 9 -9.12 30.07 -8.35
N SER A 10 -7.96 30.73 -8.31
CA SER A 10 -6.95 30.39 -7.31
C SER A 10 -7.49 30.67 -5.90
N LEU A 11 -6.95 29.99 -4.88
CA LEU A 11 -7.39 30.19 -3.50
C LEU A 11 -7.25 31.66 -3.06
N GLU A 12 -6.17 32.33 -3.47
CA GLU A 12 -5.96 33.76 -3.22
C GLU A 12 -7.03 34.64 -3.88
N ALA A 13 -7.36 34.36 -5.14
CA ALA A 13 -8.40 35.09 -5.87
C ALA A 13 -9.79 34.82 -5.27
N LEU A 14 -10.05 33.58 -4.83
CA LEU A 14 -11.29 33.20 -4.15
C LEU A 14 -11.43 33.94 -2.81
N ALA A 15 -10.37 34.03 -2.02
CA ALA A 15 -10.35 34.77 -0.75
C ALA A 15 -10.62 36.26 -0.97
N LYS A 16 -9.96 36.88 -1.96
CA LYS A 16 -10.22 38.27 -2.34
C LYS A 16 -11.68 38.46 -2.77
N LYS A 17 -12.23 37.52 -3.56
CA LYS A 17 -13.62 37.56 -4.00
C LYS A 17 -14.59 37.45 -2.83
N ALA A 18 -14.29 36.61 -1.84
CA ALA A 18 -15.08 36.48 -0.63
C ALA A 18 -15.10 37.79 0.17
N GLN A 19 -13.95 38.46 0.31
CA GLN A 19 -13.88 39.77 0.97
C GLN A 19 -14.70 40.84 0.23
N GLU A 20 -14.60 40.91 -1.10
CA GLU A 20 -15.43 41.80 -1.93
C GLU A 20 -16.93 41.57 -1.69
N LEU A 21 -17.37 40.31 -1.74
CA LEU A 21 -18.79 39.96 -1.56
C LEU A 21 -19.28 40.27 -0.15
N LYS A 22 -18.47 40.00 0.87
CA LYS A 22 -18.79 40.35 2.25
C LYS A 22 -18.88 41.86 2.45
N SER A 23 -18.01 42.65 1.80
CA SER A 23 -18.09 44.12 1.84
C SER A 23 -19.38 44.66 1.23
N GLN A 24 -20.01 43.88 0.34
CA GLN A 24 -21.33 44.14 -0.24
C GLN A 24 -22.48 43.59 0.63
N GLY A 25 -22.19 43.06 1.82
CA GLY A 25 -23.17 42.50 2.74
C GLY A 25 -23.68 41.10 2.37
N LYS A 26 -23.01 40.39 1.45
CA LYS A 26 -23.39 39.04 1.04
C LYS A 26 -22.90 37.98 2.03
N LYS A 27 -23.75 37.01 2.34
CA LYS A 27 -23.42 35.82 3.13
C LYS A 27 -22.72 34.78 2.26
N VAL A 28 -21.41 34.66 2.40
CA VAL A 28 -20.60 33.66 1.70
C VAL A 28 -20.66 32.34 2.46
N VAL A 29 -21.10 31.28 1.78
CA VAL A 29 -21.13 29.90 2.28
C VAL A 29 -20.00 29.11 1.64
N LEU A 30 -19.36 28.24 2.41
CA LEU A 30 -18.30 27.35 1.95
C LEU A 30 -18.73 25.89 2.12
N SER A 31 -18.50 25.07 1.09
CA SER A 31 -18.47 23.61 1.18
C SER A 31 -17.10 23.11 0.73
N HIS A 32 -16.59 22.05 1.36
CA HIS A 32 -15.27 21.49 1.10
C HIS A 32 -15.35 19.96 1.05
N GLY A 33 -14.62 19.35 0.12
CA GLY A 33 -14.55 17.89 0.02
C GLY A 33 -13.76 17.39 -1.19
N ILE A 34 -13.74 16.08 -1.41
CA ILE A 34 -13.02 15.48 -2.54
C ILE A 34 -13.85 15.59 -3.82
N PHE A 35 -15.16 15.35 -3.75
CA PHE A 35 -16.07 15.37 -4.91
C PHE A 35 -15.58 14.51 -6.09
N ASP A 36 -15.12 13.29 -5.79
CA ASP A 36 -14.52 12.40 -6.80
C ASP A 36 -15.50 12.06 -7.95
N LEU A 37 -16.50 11.23 -7.66
CA LEU A 37 -17.62 11.01 -8.58
C LEU A 37 -18.80 11.91 -8.16
N ILE A 38 -19.19 12.85 -9.02
CA ILE A 38 -20.36 13.70 -8.72
C ILE A 38 -21.65 12.95 -9.02
N HIS A 39 -22.48 12.77 -7.98
CA HIS A 39 -23.78 12.12 -8.05
C HIS A 39 -24.87 13.01 -7.41
N ASN A 40 -26.12 12.55 -7.44
CA ASN A 40 -27.26 13.34 -6.96
C ASN A 40 -27.17 13.73 -5.47
N GLY A 41 -26.46 12.95 -4.66
CA GLY A 41 -26.17 13.26 -3.25
C GLY A 41 -25.36 14.57 -3.13
N HIS A 42 -24.24 14.69 -3.86
CA HIS A 42 -23.46 15.93 -3.92
C HIS A 42 -24.29 17.10 -4.45
N ILE A 43 -25.08 16.90 -5.50
CA ILE A 43 -25.91 17.96 -6.08
C ILE A 43 -26.95 18.46 -5.06
N SER A 44 -27.59 17.54 -4.33
CA SER A 44 -28.57 17.89 -3.29
C SER A 44 -27.91 18.60 -2.11
N HIS A 45 -26.75 18.11 -1.66
CA HIS A 45 -25.93 18.75 -0.62
C HIS A 45 -25.57 20.19 -1.00
N LEU A 46 -25.00 20.40 -2.20
CA LEU A 46 -24.59 21.72 -2.66
C LEU A 46 -25.78 22.66 -2.87
N LYS A 47 -26.93 22.16 -3.35
CA LYS A 47 -28.17 22.96 -3.42
C LYS A 47 -28.63 23.42 -2.04
N LYS A 48 -28.58 22.55 -1.03
CA LYS A 48 -28.91 22.91 0.36
C LYS A 48 -27.90 23.89 0.92
N ALA A 49 -26.60 23.68 0.71
CA ALA A 49 -25.56 24.62 1.12
C ALA A 49 -25.78 26.02 0.52
N ARG A 50 -26.16 26.09 -0.76
CA ARG A 50 -26.48 27.35 -1.43
C ARG A 50 -27.65 28.11 -0.80
N CYS A 51 -28.60 27.42 -0.15
CA CYS A 51 -29.73 28.05 0.55
C CYS A 51 -29.34 28.69 1.90
N GLU A 52 -28.15 28.38 2.43
CA GLU A 52 -27.69 28.90 3.73
C GLU A 52 -27.07 30.30 3.65
N GLY A 53 -26.93 30.86 2.44
CA GLY A 53 -26.42 32.20 2.20
C GLY A 53 -26.65 32.70 0.77
N ASP A 54 -25.96 33.78 0.41
CA ASP A 54 -26.15 34.47 -0.87
C ASP A 54 -25.24 33.96 -1.98
N VAL A 55 -24.10 33.37 -1.62
CA VAL A 55 -23.07 32.88 -2.55
C VAL A 55 -22.50 31.57 -2.01
N LEU A 56 -22.45 30.52 -2.84
CA LEU A 56 -21.78 29.26 -2.52
C LEU A 56 -20.40 29.20 -3.19
N MET A 57 -19.38 29.17 -2.34
CA MET A 57 -18.02 28.79 -2.73
C MET A 57 -17.82 27.31 -2.41
N VAL A 58 -17.24 26.57 -3.35
CA VAL A 58 -16.86 25.17 -3.14
C VAL A 58 -15.35 25.05 -3.26
N THR A 59 -14.72 24.32 -2.37
CA THR A 59 -13.30 23.97 -2.53
C THR A 59 -13.15 22.47 -2.58
N LEU A 60 -12.23 22.01 -3.42
CA LEU A 60 -11.95 20.59 -3.57
C LEU A 60 -10.50 20.26 -3.22
N ILE A 61 -10.27 19.09 -2.65
CA ILE A 61 -8.92 18.61 -2.30
C ILE A 61 -8.19 18.23 -3.59
N GLY A 62 -6.98 18.77 -3.77
CA GLY A 62 -6.12 18.48 -4.92
C GLY A 62 -5.67 17.02 -4.96
N ASP A 63 -5.32 16.52 -6.15
CA ASP A 63 -5.12 15.08 -6.41
C ASP A 63 -4.09 14.45 -5.45
N GLU A 64 -3.00 15.16 -5.15
CA GLU A 64 -1.89 14.69 -4.30
C GLU A 64 -2.25 14.54 -2.81
N TYR A 65 -3.37 15.11 -2.35
CA TYR A 65 -3.80 15.07 -0.94
C TYR A 65 -5.04 14.19 -0.70
N VAL A 66 -5.49 13.44 -1.71
CA VAL A 66 -6.64 12.54 -1.59
C VAL A 66 -6.20 11.18 -1.06
N ASN A 67 -6.62 10.84 0.16
CA ASN A 67 -6.25 9.59 0.84
C ASN A 67 -7.39 8.55 0.84
N LEU A 68 -8.00 8.28 -0.32
CA LEU A 68 -9.09 7.30 -0.45
C LEU A 68 -8.62 5.88 -0.85
N GLY A 69 -7.30 5.68 -0.95
CA GLY A 69 -6.71 4.46 -1.46
C GLY A 69 -6.35 4.56 -2.95
N PRO A 70 -5.97 3.44 -3.58
CA PRO A 70 -5.42 3.43 -4.93
C PRO A 70 -6.52 3.80 -5.93
N ASP A 71 -6.14 4.45 -7.03
CA ASP A 71 -7.03 4.86 -8.13
C ASP A 71 -8.08 5.91 -7.78
N HIS A 72 -7.95 6.53 -6.60
CA HIS A 72 -8.70 7.73 -6.22
C HIS A 72 -7.77 8.95 -6.11
N PRO A 73 -8.23 10.14 -6.51
CA PRO A 73 -9.52 10.39 -7.14
C PRO A 73 -9.53 9.82 -8.57
N MET A 74 -10.65 9.22 -8.98
CA MET A 74 -10.83 8.69 -10.33
C MET A 74 -10.77 9.78 -11.39
N PHE A 75 -11.20 10.99 -11.02
CA PHE A 75 -11.16 12.17 -11.90
C PHE A 75 -10.15 13.17 -11.36
N SER A 76 -9.28 13.68 -12.25
CA SER A 76 -8.31 14.71 -11.89
C SER A 76 -9.00 15.94 -11.28
N GLU A 77 -8.29 16.66 -10.42
CA GLU A 77 -8.76 17.88 -9.76
C GLU A 77 -9.36 18.89 -10.74
N GLN A 78 -8.79 19.00 -11.95
CA GLN A 78 -9.27 19.88 -13.00
C GLN A 78 -10.66 19.46 -13.53
N LEU A 79 -10.85 18.17 -13.86
CA LEU A 79 -12.14 17.63 -14.29
C LEU A 79 -13.21 17.76 -13.18
N ARG A 80 -12.82 17.51 -11.93
CA ARG A 80 -13.72 17.69 -10.77
C ARG A 80 -14.14 19.15 -10.63
N ALA A 81 -13.19 20.10 -10.73
CA ALA A 81 -13.47 21.53 -10.69
C ALA A 81 -14.42 21.97 -11.82
N GLU A 82 -14.17 21.54 -13.05
CA GLU A 82 -15.02 21.86 -14.21
C GLU A 82 -16.44 21.32 -14.06
N THR A 83 -16.58 20.10 -13.55
CA THR A 83 -17.89 19.47 -13.32
C THR A 83 -18.69 20.21 -12.24
N LEU A 84 -18.04 20.59 -11.14
CA LEU A 84 -18.67 21.43 -10.11
C LEU A 84 -19.02 22.82 -10.66
N ALA A 85 -18.18 23.41 -11.53
CA ALA A 85 -18.40 24.74 -12.09
C ALA A 85 -19.65 24.79 -12.99
N ALA A 86 -19.95 23.68 -13.65
CA ALA A 86 -21.16 23.51 -14.44
C ALA A 86 -22.45 23.50 -13.59
N LEU A 87 -22.36 23.24 -12.28
CA LEU A 87 -23.53 23.26 -11.39
C LEU A 87 -24.03 24.70 -11.18
N GLY A 88 -25.31 24.92 -11.46
CA GLY A 88 -25.94 26.23 -11.33
C GLY A 88 -26.03 26.75 -9.88
N CYS A 89 -25.91 25.89 -8.87
CA CYS A 89 -25.90 26.29 -7.46
C CYS A 89 -24.51 26.68 -6.94
N VAL A 90 -23.44 26.45 -7.70
CA VAL A 90 -22.06 26.77 -7.33
C VAL A 90 -21.66 28.08 -8.00
N ASP A 91 -21.24 29.07 -7.20
CA ASP A 91 -20.87 30.40 -7.69
C ASP A 91 -19.37 30.50 -8.00
N TYR A 92 -18.51 29.96 -7.12
CA TYR A 92 -17.06 29.95 -7.29
C TYR A 92 -16.42 28.66 -6.76
N ILE A 93 -15.28 28.26 -7.36
CA ILE A 93 -14.53 27.06 -7.01
C ILE A 93 -13.05 27.40 -6.86
N ALA A 94 -12.37 26.73 -5.92
CA ALA A 94 -10.91 26.66 -5.89
C ALA A 94 -10.42 25.25 -5.54
N ILE A 95 -9.22 24.91 -6.01
CA ILE A 95 -8.50 23.69 -5.66
C ILE A 95 -7.66 23.99 -4.42
N ASN A 96 -7.77 23.13 -3.40
CA ASN A 96 -7.03 23.19 -2.16
C ASN A 96 -5.91 22.15 -2.17
N HIS A 97 -4.67 22.62 -2.21
CA HIS A 97 -3.47 21.79 -2.11
C HIS A 97 -3.11 21.56 -0.63
N SER A 98 -4.05 20.96 0.11
CA SER A 98 -3.92 20.57 1.52
C SER A 98 -4.94 19.48 1.83
N ALA A 99 -4.59 18.58 2.74
CA ALA A 99 -5.48 17.51 3.23
C ALA A 99 -6.66 18.06 4.05
N THR A 100 -6.52 19.23 4.67
CA THR A 100 -7.54 19.85 5.53
C THR A 100 -8.05 21.16 4.95
N ALA A 101 -9.27 21.57 5.32
CA ALA A 101 -9.86 22.85 4.91
C ALA A 101 -9.40 24.05 5.75
N THR A 102 -8.51 23.87 6.73
CA THR A 102 -8.13 24.89 7.73
C THR A 102 -7.65 26.18 7.05
N ASN A 103 -6.71 26.08 6.11
CA ASN A 103 -6.18 27.20 5.33
C ASN A 103 -7.28 27.92 4.52
N VAL A 104 -8.23 27.16 3.97
CA VAL A 104 -9.35 27.71 3.20
C VAL A 104 -10.31 28.48 4.12
N ILE A 105 -10.64 27.92 5.29
CA ILE A 105 -11.52 28.55 6.27
C ILE A 105 -10.90 29.85 6.78
N GLU A 106 -9.61 29.85 7.09
CA GLU A 106 -8.88 31.04 7.54
C GLU A 106 -8.82 32.13 6.45
N ALA A 107 -8.60 31.75 5.20
CA ALA A 107 -8.53 32.70 4.08
C ALA A 107 -9.90 33.29 3.72
N ILE A 108 -10.95 32.46 3.70
CA ILE A 108 -12.30 32.85 3.26
C ILE A 108 -13.12 33.42 4.41
N GLN A 109 -12.93 32.95 5.65
CA GLN A 109 -13.77 33.22 6.83
C GLN A 109 -15.28 33.15 6.55
N PRO A 110 -15.81 32.06 5.96
CA PRO A 110 -17.19 31.99 5.50
C PRO A 110 -18.23 32.28 6.61
N TYR A 111 -19.39 32.82 6.22
CA TYR A 111 -20.53 32.98 7.14
C TYR A 111 -21.05 31.61 7.61
N GLY A 112 -21.08 30.64 6.70
CA GLY A 112 -21.44 29.26 7.02
C GLY A 112 -20.52 28.27 6.34
N PHE A 113 -20.05 27.28 7.08
CA PHE A 113 -19.36 26.10 6.55
C PHE A 113 -20.32 24.92 6.57
N VAL A 114 -20.64 24.38 5.40
CA VAL A 114 -21.69 23.37 5.23
C VAL A 114 -21.07 22.04 4.82
N LYS A 115 -21.32 21.01 5.61
CA LYS A 115 -20.84 19.63 5.36
C LYS A 115 -21.99 18.63 5.23
N GLY A 116 -21.68 17.47 4.64
CA GLY A 116 -22.62 16.36 4.53
C GLY A 116 -23.03 15.81 5.89
N GLY A 117 -24.22 15.23 5.99
CA GLY A 117 -24.79 14.73 7.25
C GLY A 117 -24.00 13.55 7.84
N GLU A 118 -23.28 12.83 7.00
CA GLU A 118 -22.36 11.73 7.34
C GLU A 118 -21.20 12.19 8.23
N TYR A 119 -20.80 13.46 8.19
CA TYR A 119 -19.75 14.01 9.04
C TYR A 119 -20.23 14.39 10.44
N LYS A 120 -21.56 14.37 10.68
CA LYS A 120 -22.14 14.80 11.96
C LYS A 120 -21.68 13.95 13.15
N SER A 121 -21.46 12.65 12.95
CA SER A 121 -20.97 11.74 14.00
C SER A 121 -19.46 11.79 14.21
N ILE A 122 -18.71 12.39 13.28
CA ILE A 122 -17.24 12.46 13.30
C ILE A 122 -16.78 13.82 13.86
N PHE A 123 -17.61 14.87 13.75
CA PHE A 123 -17.30 16.23 14.26
C PHE A 123 -17.29 16.39 15.78
N ASP A 124 -17.75 15.37 16.52
CA ASP A 124 -17.70 15.33 17.98
C ASP A 124 -16.45 14.58 18.50
N ASP A 125 -15.61 14.03 17.61
CA ASP A 125 -14.33 13.41 17.96
C ASP A 125 -13.22 14.47 18.05
N PRO A 126 -12.63 14.71 19.24
CA PRO A 126 -11.59 15.72 19.45
C PRO A 126 -10.21 15.35 18.89
N SER A 127 -10.04 14.19 18.24
CA SER A 127 -8.73 13.66 17.81
C SER A 127 -8.49 13.65 16.29
N GLY A 128 -9.46 14.06 15.47
CA GLY A 128 -9.37 14.02 14.00
C GLY A 128 -9.17 15.38 13.31
N ASP A 129 -8.83 15.35 12.02
CA ASP A 129 -8.58 16.51 11.13
C ASP A 129 -9.72 17.56 11.13
N LEU A 130 -10.95 17.14 11.46
CA LEU A 130 -12.13 18.02 11.56
C LEU A 130 -12.12 18.93 12.80
N ALA A 131 -11.31 18.60 13.81
CA ALA A 131 -11.16 19.42 15.03
C ALA A 131 -10.41 20.73 14.73
N GLU A 132 -9.43 20.68 13.83
CA GLU A 132 -8.69 21.88 13.38
C GLU A 132 -9.59 22.81 12.57
N GLU A 133 -10.40 22.26 11.67
CA GLU A 133 -11.37 23.05 10.89
C GLU A 133 -12.41 23.72 11.79
N LYS A 134 -12.89 23.01 12.83
CA LYS A 134 -13.81 23.57 13.83
C LYS A 134 -13.16 24.72 14.60
N SER A 135 -11.92 24.53 15.03
CA SER A 135 -11.14 25.56 15.75
C SER A 135 -10.94 26.80 14.88
N ALA A 136 -10.62 26.62 13.59
CA ALA A 136 -10.49 27.72 12.64
C ALA A 136 -11.80 28.48 12.42
N LEU A 137 -12.94 27.76 12.41
CA LEU A 137 -14.27 28.36 12.29
C LEU A 137 -14.66 29.17 13.55
N ASP A 138 -14.43 28.59 14.72
CA ASP A 138 -14.76 29.19 16.02
C ASP A 138 -13.93 30.45 16.30
N ALA A 139 -12.68 30.50 15.82
CA ALA A 139 -11.77 31.63 16.01
C ALA A 139 -12.31 32.98 15.53
N TYR A 140 -13.22 32.99 14.55
CA TYR A 140 -13.89 34.20 14.06
C TYR A 140 -15.43 34.16 14.17
N GLY A 141 -15.99 33.10 14.78
CA GLY A 141 -17.42 32.95 15.01
C GLY A 141 -18.25 32.52 13.78
N GLY A 142 -17.67 31.72 12.88
CA GLY A 142 -18.38 31.14 11.74
C GLY A 142 -19.41 30.08 12.16
N LEU A 143 -20.41 29.79 11.30
CA LEU A 143 -21.47 28.81 11.59
C LEU A 143 -21.21 27.47 10.89
N LEU A 144 -21.19 26.37 11.63
CA LEU A 144 -21.15 25.01 11.07
C LEU A 144 -22.57 24.49 10.83
N LYS A 145 -22.83 23.93 9.64
CA LYS A 145 -24.13 23.33 9.28
C LYS A 145 -23.96 21.98 8.60
N PHE A 146 -24.93 21.09 8.81
CA PHE A 146 -24.96 19.77 8.21
C PHE A 146 -26.24 19.57 7.38
N THR A 147 -26.09 18.98 6.20
CA THR A 147 -27.25 18.65 5.34
C THR A 147 -27.80 17.27 5.67
N SER A 148 -29.10 17.13 5.93
CA SER A 148 -29.78 15.84 6.10
C SER A 148 -30.27 15.31 4.75
N ASP A 149 -29.56 14.37 4.14
CA ASP A 149 -30.01 13.57 2.99
C ASP A 149 -29.55 12.11 3.14
N PRO A 150 -30.17 11.16 2.44
CA PRO A 150 -29.73 9.76 2.45
C PRO A 150 -28.28 9.66 1.97
N ASN A 151 -27.45 9.00 2.77
CA ASN A 151 -26.03 8.77 2.52
C ASN A 151 -25.85 8.01 1.20
N PHE A 152 -25.46 8.72 0.14
CA PHE A 152 -24.81 8.13 -1.01
C PHE A 152 -23.36 8.58 -0.94
N ASP A 153 -22.46 7.68 -0.58
CA ASP A 153 -21.02 7.98 -0.59
C ASP A 153 -20.46 7.61 -1.96
N SER A 154 -19.56 8.44 -2.51
CA SER A 154 -18.98 8.20 -3.85
C SER A 154 -18.33 6.82 -3.99
N PRO A 155 -17.55 6.31 -3.01
CA PRO A 155 -17.00 4.96 -3.06
C PRO A 155 -18.08 3.86 -3.14
N HIS A 156 -19.22 4.07 -2.47
CA HIS A 156 -20.32 3.10 -2.48
C HIS A 156 -21.00 3.03 -3.85
N LEU A 157 -21.25 4.18 -4.48
CA LEU A 157 -21.80 4.24 -5.84
C LEU A 157 -20.81 3.70 -6.90
N LEU A 158 -19.51 3.96 -6.72
CA LEU A 158 -18.45 3.44 -7.57
C LEU A 158 -18.40 1.91 -7.54
N ASN A 159 -18.43 1.33 -6.34
CA ASN A 159 -18.40 -0.12 -6.15
C ASN A 159 -19.66 -0.83 -6.69
N ASP A 160 -20.84 -0.22 -6.52
CA ASP A 160 -22.10 -0.85 -6.93
C ASP A 160 -22.45 -0.64 -8.41
N TYR A 161 -22.02 0.46 -9.04
CA TYR A 161 -22.49 0.84 -10.38
C TYR A 161 -21.42 0.93 -11.47
N LEU A 162 -20.12 1.06 -11.15
CA LEU A 162 -19.06 1.27 -12.16
C LEU A 162 -18.19 0.03 -12.44
N GLU A 163 -18.56 -1.14 -11.91
CA GLU A 163 -17.90 -2.44 -12.15
C GLU A 163 -16.37 -2.42 -11.97
N ILE A 164 -15.86 -1.63 -11.03
CA ILE A 164 -14.41 -1.47 -10.81
C ILE A 164 -13.79 -2.79 -10.32
N PHE A 165 -14.56 -3.57 -9.57
CA PHE A 165 -14.19 -4.90 -9.11
C PHE A 165 -14.82 -5.99 -9.98
N SER A 166 -14.08 -7.09 -10.15
CA SER A 166 -14.59 -8.30 -10.82
C SER A 166 -15.85 -8.83 -10.11
N SER A 167 -16.65 -9.63 -10.81
CA SER A 167 -17.83 -10.29 -10.23
C SER A 167 -17.49 -11.09 -8.97
N GLU A 168 -16.34 -11.76 -9.00
CA GLU A 168 -15.83 -12.60 -7.90
C GLU A 168 -15.45 -11.73 -6.70
N ALA A 169 -14.75 -10.60 -6.94
CA ALA A 169 -14.39 -9.65 -5.89
C ALA A 169 -15.62 -9.01 -5.24
N ARG A 170 -16.62 -8.58 -6.04
CA ARG A 170 -17.88 -8.06 -5.51
C ARG A 170 -18.62 -9.08 -4.66
N GLN A 171 -18.69 -10.33 -5.12
CA GLN A 171 -19.34 -11.41 -4.37
C GLN A 171 -18.61 -11.70 -3.05
N PHE A 172 -17.28 -11.81 -3.10
CA PHE A 172 -16.45 -12.02 -1.92
C PHE A 172 -16.66 -10.90 -0.89
N LEU A 173 -16.55 -9.63 -1.31
CA LEU A 173 -16.69 -8.48 -0.40
C LEU A 173 -18.09 -8.44 0.24
N ARG A 174 -19.15 -8.75 -0.52
CA ARG A 174 -20.51 -8.85 0.05
C ARG A 174 -20.60 -9.90 1.15
N GLN A 175 -20.10 -11.11 0.90
CA GLN A 175 -20.12 -12.19 1.88
C GLN A 175 -19.24 -11.87 3.09
N PHE A 176 -18.06 -11.31 2.86
CA PHE A 176 -17.11 -10.97 3.92
C PHE A 176 -17.66 -9.89 4.87
N ARG A 177 -18.41 -8.92 4.34
CA ARG A 177 -19.10 -7.87 5.13
C ARG A 177 -20.22 -8.41 6.03
N GLU A 178 -20.78 -9.57 5.74
CA GLU A 178 -21.83 -10.18 6.58
C GLU A 178 -21.28 -10.63 7.94
N THR A 179 -19.99 -10.97 8.00
CA THR A 179 -19.33 -11.53 9.19
C THR A 179 -18.27 -10.59 9.77
N HIS A 180 -17.74 -9.64 8.98
CA HIS A 180 -16.67 -8.74 9.40
C HIS A 180 -17.03 -7.28 9.15
N SER A 181 -16.86 -6.43 10.17
CA SER A 181 -16.96 -4.97 10.03
C SER A 181 -15.60 -4.35 9.81
N TYR A 182 -15.54 -3.26 9.03
CA TYR A 182 -14.29 -2.52 8.83
C TYR A 182 -13.71 -2.00 10.16
N ILE A 183 -14.58 -1.59 11.10
CA ILE A 183 -14.19 -1.11 12.44
C ILE A 183 -13.45 -2.20 13.20
N ASP A 184 -13.98 -3.43 13.20
CA ASP A 184 -13.35 -4.57 13.88
C ASP A 184 -11.99 -4.90 13.26
N ILE A 185 -11.89 -4.96 11.94
CA ILE A 185 -10.61 -5.26 11.26
C ILE A 185 -9.58 -4.17 11.54
N VAL A 186 -9.94 -2.90 11.35
CA VAL A 186 -9.02 -1.78 11.63
C VAL A 186 -8.56 -1.80 13.09
N SER A 187 -9.48 -2.06 14.04
CA SER A 187 -9.14 -2.15 15.46
C SER A 187 -8.18 -3.32 15.77
N LYS A 188 -8.25 -4.42 15.03
CA LYS A 188 -7.30 -5.54 15.13
C LYS A 188 -5.92 -5.14 14.58
N LEU A 189 -5.86 -4.51 13.41
CA LEU A 189 -4.60 -4.07 12.81
C LEU A 189 -3.88 -3.03 13.67
N GLN A 190 -4.61 -2.14 14.36
CA GLN A 190 -4.03 -1.17 15.28
C GLN A 190 -3.31 -1.81 16.47
N LYS A 191 -3.63 -3.07 16.82
CA LYS A 191 -2.95 -3.81 17.91
C LYS A 191 -1.58 -4.34 17.51
N PHE A 192 -1.25 -4.39 16.21
CA PHE A 192 0.06 -4.83 15.72
C PHE A 192 1.20 -3.96 16.25
N ASN A 193 0.91 -2.73 16.69
CA ASN A 193 1.85 -1.82 17.34
C ASN A 193 2.38 -2.32 18.72
N ASN A 194 2.06 -3.56 19.10
CA ASN A 194 2.66 -4.25 20.24
C ASN A 194 3.70 -5.30 19.85
N GLN A 195 3.71 -5.77 18.60
CA GLN A 195 4.57 -6.87 18.15
C GLN A 195 5.99 -6.39 17.85
N LYS A 196 6.96 -7.21 18.26
CA LYS A 196 8.37 -7.10 17.84
C LYS A 196 8.64 -8.04 16.69
N VAL A 197 9.10 -7.51 15.57
CA VAL A 197 9.30 -8.29 14.35
C VAL A 197 10.77 -8.32 13.95
N LEU A 198 11.27 -9.50 13.61
CA LEU A 198 12.59 -9.70 13.03
C LEU A 198 12.45 -10.05 11.55
N VAL A 199 13.04 -9.24 10.67
CA VAL A 199 13.12 -9.52 9.24
C VAL A 199 14.56 -9.96 8.92
N ILE A 200 14.73 -11.09 8.25
CA ILE A 200 16.04 -11.62 7.88
C ILE A 200 16.02 -12.01 6.40
N GLY A 201 16.88 -11.42 5.58
CA GLY A 201 16.92 -11.75 4.16
C GLY A 201 17.87 -10.88 3.36
N ASP A 202 17.97 -11.17 2.06
CA ASP A 202 18.81 -10.42 1.13
C ASP A 202 18.36 -8.95 1.02
N ALA A 203 19.28 -8.02 1.29
CA ALA A 203 19.06 -6.61 0.92
C ALA A 203 19.27 -6.49 -0.59
N ILE A 204 18.26 -5.97 -1.29
CA ILE A 204 18.27 -5.83 -2.74
C ILE A 204 18.08 -4.36 -3.09
N VAL A 205 18.90 -3.84 -3.98
CA VAL A 205 18.68 -2.51 -4.59
C VAL A 205 18.07 -2.72 -5.97
N ASP A 206 16.83 -2.28 -6.14
CA ASP A 206 16.15 -2.29 -7.42
C ASP A 206 16.45 -0.98 -8.16
N GLU A 207 17.11 -1.04 -9.32
CA GLU A 207 17.40 0.15 -10.13
C GLU A 207 16.51 0.17 -11.38
N TYR A 208 15.84 1.28 -11.63
CA TYR A 208 15.06 1.53 -12.84
C TYR A 208 15.79 2.57 -13.68
N HIS A 209 16.38 2.12 -14.79
CA HIS A 209 17.08 2.98 -15.76
C HIS A 209 16.11 3.30 -16.88
N TYR A 210 15.61 4.53 -16.91
CA TYR A 210 14.70 5.01 -17.93
C TYR A 210 15.47 5.27 -19.21
N VAL A 211 15.03 4.66 -20.31
CA VAL A 211 15.70 4.73 -21.59
C VAL A 211 14.73 4.90 -22.75
N ALA A 212 15.14 5.63 -23.78
CA ALA A 212 14.40 5.76 -25.02
C ALA A 212 14.96 4.81 -26.09
N PRO A 213 14.17 3.88 -26.66
CA PRO A 213 14.62 3.03 -27.76
C PRO A 213 15.05 3.85 -28.98
N LEU A 214 16.27 3.62 -29.49
CA LEU A 214 16.79 4.22 -30.72
C LEU A 214 16.61 3.30 -31.94
N GLY A 215 16.20 2.05 -31.71
CA GLY A 215 16.07 1.01 -32.73
C GLY A 215 17.29 0.08 -32.78
N GLN A 216 17.48 -0.61 -33.89
CA GLN A 216 18.55 -1.58 -34.04
C GLN A 216 19.93 -0.90 -34.08
N SER A 217 20.89 -1.46 -33.34
CA SER A 217 22.28 -1.04 -33.39
C SER A 217 22.89 -1.19 -34.78
N GLY A 218 23.65 -0.20 -35.24
CA GLY A 218 24.37 -0.27 -36.53
C GLY A 218 25.49 -1.33 -36.57
N LYS A 219 25.80 -1.99 -35.45
CA LYS A 219 26.84 -3.02 -35.32
C LYS A 219 26.30 -4.42 -34.99
N GLY A 220 24.99 -4.64 -35.07
CA GLY A 220 24.41 -5.95 -34.79
C GLY A 220 22.88 -5.95 -34.75
N HIS A 221 22.29 -6.99 -34.16
CA HIS A 221 20.83 -7.13 -34.03
C HIS A 221 20.28 -6.75 -32.65
N HIS A 222 21.13 -6.21 -31.76
CA HIS A 222 20.69 -5.76 -30.45
C HIS A 222 20.04 -4.38 -30.52
N LEU A 223 19.13 -4.12 -29.59
CA LEU A 223 18.47 -2.85 -29.41
C LEU A 223 19.46 -1.82 -28.87
N ALA A 224 19.56 -0.67 -29.54
CA ALA A 224 20.24 0.51 -29.02
C ALA A 224 19.22 1.39 -28.28
N VAL A 225 19.61 1.92 -27.13
CA VAL A 225 18.76 2.78 -26.29
C VAL A 225 19.56 4.01 -25.85
N LYS A 226 18.87 5.14 -25.68
CA LYS A 226 19.43 6.36 -25.08
C LYS A 226 19.06 6.40 -23.60
N TYR A 227 20.06 6.54 -22.73
CA TYR A 227 19.83 6.76 -21.30
C TYR A 227 19.19 8.12 -21.03
N ASP A 228 18.24 8.14 -20.11
CA ASP A 228 17.58 9.35 -19.62
C ASP A 228 17.87 9.60 -18.13
N SER A 229 17.38 8.72 -17.26
CA SER A 229 17.44 8.90 -15.81
C SER A 229 17.48 7.56 -15.07
N VAL A 230 17.72 7.61 -13.75
CA VAL A 230 17.71 6.42 -12.88
C VAL A 230 16.93 6.72 -11.61
N GLU A 231 16.09 5.78 -11.21
CA GLU A 231 15.52 5.69 -9.88
C GLU A 231 16.03 4.43 -9.18
N ARG A 232 16.18 4.50 -7.86
CA ARG A 232 16.61 3.38 -7.02
C ARG A 232 15.58 3.17 -5.93
N PHE A 233 15.30 1.91 -5.62
CA PHE A 233 14.34 1.52 -4.60
C PHE A 233 14.95 0.49 -3.66
N ALA A 234 14.59 0.58 -2.38
CA ALA A 234 14.86 -0.45 -1.40
C ALA A 234 13.98 -1.68 -1.69
N GLY A 235 14.61 -2.78 -2.10
CA GLY A 235 13.97 -4.04 -2.43
C GLY A 235 14.37 -5.16 -1.48
N GLY A 236 13.83 -6.34 -1.74
CA GLY A 236 14.18 -7.52 -0.95
C GLY A 236 13.66 -7.44 0.49
N SER A 237 14.50 -7.85 1.44
CA SER A 237 14.19 -7.75 2.87
C SER A 237 14.01 -6.31 3.36
N LEU A 238 14.57 -5.32 2.66
CA LEU A 238 14.40 -3.90 2.97
C LEU A 238 12.95 -3.45 2.78
N ALA A 239 12.32 -3.83 1.67
CA ALA A 239 10.91 -3.52 1.38
C ALA A 239 9.97 -4.18 2.38
N VAL A 240 10.21 -5.46 2.70
CA VAL A 240 9.46 -6.22 3.71
C VAL A 240 9.54 -5.53 5.08
N ALA A 241 10.73 -5.11 5.51
CA ALA A 241 10.90 -4.38 6.76
C ALA A 241 10.13 -3.05 6.78
N ASN A 242 10.16 -2.29 5.68
CA ASN A 242 9.41 -1.03 5.56
C ASN A 242 7.89 -1.23 5.59
N HIS A 243 7.36 -2.27 4.93
CA HIS A 243 5.94 -2.59 5.00
C HIS A 243 5.49 -2.93 6.43
N ILE A 244 6.28 -3.73 7.14
CA ILE A 244 5.98 -4.14 8.51
C ILE A 244 6.07 -2.95 9.47
N ALA A 245 7.04 -2.05 9.27
CA ALA A 245 7.25 -0.86 10.10
C ALA A 245 6.06 0.10 10.12
N GLY A 246 5.21 0.08 9.08
CA GLY A 246 3.94 0.81 9.05
C GLY A 246 2.96 0.39 10.16
N PHE A 247 3.09 -0.83 10.69
CA PHE A 247 2.12 -1.44 11.60
C PHE A 247 2.71 -1.94 12.92
N ALA A 248 3.92 -2.50 12.90
CA ALA A 248 4.56 -3.10 14.06
C ALA A 248 5.18 -2.05 15.00
N LYS A 249 5.40 -2.45 16.26
CA LYS A 249 6.04 -1.59 17.27
C LYS A 249 7.48 -1.26 16.92
N GLU A 250 8.20 -2.31 16.53
CA GLU A 250 9.65 -2.33 16.34
C GLU A 250 9.97 -3.42 15.32
N VAL A 251 10.79 -3.07 14.34
CA VAL A 251 11.27 -4.01 13.32
C VAL A 251 12.79 -4.06 13.37
N THR A 252 13.37 -5.22 13.65
CA THR A 252 14.82 -5.42 13.47
C THR A 252 15.04 -6.06 12.11
N LEU A 253 15.94 -5.49 11.31
CA LEU A 253 16.29 -6.01 9.98
C LEU A 253 17.73 -6.55 10.00
N VAL A 254 17.90 -7.84 9.70
CA VAL A 254 19.23 -8.45 9.52
C VAL A 254 19.43 -8.76 8.04
N ALA A 255 20.36 -8.04 7.41
CA ALA A 255 20.61 -8.17 5.97
C ALA A 255 22.09 -7.95 5.64
N GLY A 256 22.55 -8.55 4.54
CA GLY A 256 23.92 -8.42 4.07
C GLY A 256 24.07 -7.27 3.07
N LEU A 257 25.16 -6.51 3.17
CA LEU A 257 25.53 -5.46 2.20
C LEU A 257 27.00 -5.60 1.83
N GLY A 258 27.34 -5.19 0.61
CA GLY A 258 28.72 -5.02 0.20
C GLY A 258 29.36 -3.83 0.93
N GLU A 259 30.58 -4.00 1.44
CA GLU A 259 31.25 -2.99 2.25
C GLU A 259 31.65 -1.74 1.44
N ASN A 260 32.04 -1.93 0.18
CA ASN A 260 32.71 -0.91 -0.64
C ASN A 260 31.99 -0.58 -1.96
N ASP A 261 30.70 -0.84 -2.07
CA ASP A 261 29.92 -0.61 -3.30
C ASP A 261 29.07 0.68 -3.29
N GLY A 262 29.02 1.39 -2.15
CA GLY A 262 28.36 2.69 -2.01
C GLY A 262 26.84 2.63 -1.79
N TYR A 263 26.25 1.45 -1.58
CA TYR A 263 24.79 1.33 -1.36
C TYR A 263 24.36 1.48 0.11
N ALA A 264 25.28 1.38 1.08
CA ALA A 264 24.94 1.39 2.49
C ALA A 264 24.22 2.68 2.96
N ASP A 265 24.65 3.85 2.48
CA ASP A 265 24.02 5.13 2.86
C ASP A 265 22.64 5.29 2.20
N PHE A 266 22.51 4.87 0.94
CA PHE A 266 21.22 4.83 0.25
C PHE A 266 20.24 3.93 1.00
N VAL A 267 20.63 2.70 1.29
CA VAL A 267 19.78 1.73 1.99
C VAL A 267 19.34 2.26 3.36
N ARG A 268 20.24 2.88 4.14
CA ARG A 268 19.87 3.50 5.43
C ARG A 268 18.88 4.66 5.27
N GLY A 269 19.01 5.46 4.22
CA GLY A 269 18.13 6.58 3.95
C GLY A 269 16.71 6.17 3.53
N GLU A 270 16.55 4.99 2.93
CA GLU A 270 15.26 4.47 2.47
C GLU A 270 14.50 3.68 3.55
N LEU A 271 15.13 3.38 4.69
CA LEU A 271 14.47 2.64 5.77
C LEU A 271 13.62 3.57 6.64
N SER A 272 12.45 3.08 7.05
CA SER A 272 11.62 3.72 8.06
C SER A 272 12.38 3.88 9.39
N GLU A 273 12.12 4.97 10.11
CA GLU A 273 12.72 5.23 11.44
C GLU A 273 12.39 4.13 12.47
N ARG A 274 11.35 3.32 12.24
CA ARG A 274 10.98 2.18 13.10
C ARG A 274 11.75 0.90 12.78
N VAL A 275 12.53 0.90 11.71
CA VAL A 275 13.41 -0.21 11.34
C VAL A 275 14.78 0.00 11.99
N ASN A 276 15.19 -0.96 12.79
CA ASN A 276 16.52 -1.07 13.39
C ASN A 276 17.40 -1.97 12.51
N PRO A 277 18.23 -1.42 11.61
CA PRO A 277 19.07 -2.23 10.73
C PRO A 277 20.30 -2.80 11.47
N ASN A 278 20.48 -4.10 11.34
CA ASN A 278 21.69 -4.84 11.67
C ASN A 278 22.31 -5.36 10.37
N PHE A 279 23.08 -4.48 9.70
CA PHE A 279 23.74 -4.83 8.44
C PHE A 279 25.04 -5.59 8.67
N ILE A 280 25.17 -6.69 7.95
CA ILE A 280 26.38 -7.49 7.89
C ILE A 280 27.15 -7.05 6.64
N LEU A 281 28.22 -6.28 6.84
CA LEU A 281 29.05 -5.79 5.76
C LEU A 281 30.08 -6.84 5.35
N THR A 282 30.27 -7.04 4.05
CA THR A 282 31.26 -7.98 3.50
C THR A 282 31.95 -7.42 2.26
N ASP A 283 33.23 -7.71 2.09
CA ASP A 283 34.01 -7.38 0.89
C ASP A 283 33.99 -8.51 -0.17
N GLN A 284 33.44 -9.67 0.19
CA GLN A 284 33.45 -10.88 -0.65
C GLN A 284 32.30 -10.91 -1.67
N SER A 285 31.20 -10.23 -1.35
CA SER A 285 30.01 -10.18 -2.20
C SER A 285 29.50 -8.74 -2.28
N PRO A 286 29.11 -8.26 -3.47
CA PRO A 286 28.47 -6.96 -3.59
C PRO A 286 27.06 -7.00 -3.00
N THR A 287 26.51 -5.84 -2.63
CA THR A 287 25.08 -5.66 -2.42
C THR A 287 24.33 -6.14 -3.67
N VAL A 288 23.26 -6.91 -3.49
CA VAL A 288 22.50 -7.44 -4.62
C VAL A 288 21.79 -6.29 -5.34
N VAL A 289 22.12 -6.08 -6.61
CA VAL A 289 21.46 -5.06 -7.45
C VAL A 289 20.70 -5.72 -8.59
N LYS A 290 19.41 -5.40 -8.72
CA LYS A 290 18.59 -5.79 -9.86
C LYS A 290 18.31 -4.56 -10.71
N ARG A 291 19.08 -4.38 -11.79
CA ARG A 291 18.98 -3.22 -12.68
C ARG A 291 18.07 -3.54 -13.86
N ARG A 292 17.01 -2.74 -14.05
CA ARG A 292 16.01 -2.89 -15.11
C ARG A 292 16.07 -1.68 -16.04
N TYR A 293 16.08 -1.94 -17.35
CA TYR A 293 16.00 -0.89 -18.36
C TYR A 293 14.57 -0.79 -18.86
N VAL A 294 13.97 0.37 -18.70
CA VAL A 294 12.52 0.59 -18.87
C VAL A 294 12.27 1.75 -19.83
N ASP A 295 11.31 1.60 -20.75
CA ASP A 295 10.92 2.68 -21.66
C ASP A 295 9.86 3.62 -21.05
N PHE A 296 9.48 4.66 -21.79
CA PHE A 296 8.49 5.66 -21.36
C PHE A 296 7.08 5.09 -21.17
N ASP A 297 6.78 3.92 -21.75
CA ASP A 297 5.52 3.21 -21.58
C ASP A 297 5.60 2.18 -20.42
N MET A 298 6.66 2.23 -19.61
CA MET A 298 6.96 1.30 -18.52
C MET A 298 7.23 -0.15 -18.95
N ASN A 299 7.55 -0.39 -20.23
CA ASN A 299 7.93 -1.72 -20.69
C ASN A 299 9.37 -2.04 -20.25
N LYS A 300 9.54 -3.18 -19.59
CA LYS A 300 10.84 -3.70 -19.16
C LYS A 300 11.53 -4.35 -20.36
N LEU A 301 12.60 -3.73 -20.87
CA LEU A 301 13.34 -4.20 -22.05
C LEU A 301 14.23 -5.40 -21.71
N PHE A 302 15.02 -5.27 -20.64
CA PHE A 302 15.86 -6.33 -20.08
C PHE A 302 16.31 -5.93 -18.66
N GLU A 303 16.86 -6.89 -17.92
CA GLU A 303 17.43 -6.68 -16.60
C GLU A 303 18.81 -7.32 -16.45
N VAL A 304 19.62 -6.77 -15.55
CA VAL A 304 20.97 -7.21 -15.22
C VAL A 304 21.06 -7.39 -13.71
N TYR A 305 21.54 -8.56 -13.28
CA TYR A 305 21.76 -8.88 -11.88
C TYR A 305 23.24 -8.65 -11.56
N PHE A 306 23.50 -7.91 -10.48
CA PHE A 306 24.82 -7.77 -9.88
C PHE A 306 24.77 -8.45 -8.51
N TYR A 307 25.30 -9.66 -8.42
CA TYR A 307 25.37 -10.46 -7.20
C TYR A 307 26.51 -11.47 -7.33
N ASN A 308 26.85 -12.14 -6.23
CA ASN A 308 27.73 -13.31 -6.25
C ASN A 308 26.91 -14.56 -5.87
N GLU A 309 27.18 -15.67 -6.54
CA GLU A 309 26.56 -16.98 -6.26
C GLU A 309 27.33 -17.80 -5.21
N ASP A 310 28.55 -17.36 -4.88
CA ASP A 310 29.37 -18.07 -3.91
C ASP A 310 28.69 -18.11 -2.53
N PRO A 311 28.75 -19.24 -1.82
CA PRO A 311 28.27 -19.34 -0.45
C PRO A 311 28.94 -18.27 0.44
N PRO A 312 28.23 -17.73 1.45
CA PRO A 312 28.86 -16.83 2.42
C PRO A 312 30.06 -17.50 3.10
N SER A 313 31.06 -16.71 3.46
CA SER A 313 32.23 -17.25 4.16
C SER A 313 31.89 -17.77 5.55
N GLU A 314 32.77 -18.63 6.08
CA GLU A 314 32.69 -19.07 7.47
C GLU A 314 32.71 -17.90 8.47
N ASP A 315 33.39 -16.80 8.14
CA ASP A 315 33.45 -15.62 9.01
C ASP A 315 32.12 -14.88 9.05
N PHE A 316 31.39 -14.82 7.93
CA PHE A 316 30.01 -14.34 7.89
C PHE A 316 29.10 -15.18 8.80
N GLU A 317 29.16 -16.51 8.72
CA GLU A 317 28.34 -17.37 9.58
C GLU A 317 28.68 -17.21 11.07
N LYS A 318 29.97 -17.08 11.42
CA LYS A 318 30.42 -16.82 12.80
C LYS A 318 29.91 -15.50 13.36
N GLN A 319 29.56 -14.54 12.51
CA GLN A 319 28.96 -13.28 12.95
C GLN A 319 27.44 -13.40 13.13
N VAL A 320 26.74 -13.99 12.17
CA VAL A 320 25.26 -13.97 12.12
C VAL A 320 24.63 -15.06 12.98
N CYS A 321 25.13 -16.29 12.94
CA CYS A 321 24.52 -17.43 13.64
C CYS A 321 24.49 -17.23 15.17
N PRO A 322 25.59 -16.84 15.85
CA PRO A 322 25.56 -16.60 17.30
C PRO A 322 24.60 -15.47 17.69
N TRP A 323 24.53 -14.41 16.87
CA TRP A 323 23.58 -13.32 17.09
C TRP A 323 22.13 -13.81 16.99
N LEU A 324 21.81 -14.60 15.96
CA LEU A 324 20.48 -15.20 15.81
C LEU A 324 20.13 -16.09 17.00
N GLU A 325 21.05 -16.97 17.42
CA GLU A 325 20.81 -17.86 18.54
C GLU A 325 20.49 -17.14 19.85
N GLN A 326 21.07 -15.97 20.06
CA GLN A 326 20.88 -15.17 21.25
C GLN A 326 19.57 -14.37 21.22
N HIS A 327 19.20 -13.80 20.06
CA HIS A 327 18.13 -12.79 20.00
C HIS A 327 16.82 -13.28 19.36
N ILE A 328 16.83 -14.35 18.56
CA ILE A 328 15.65 -14.76 17.77
C ILE A 328 14.40 -15.03 18.63
N ALA A 329 14.59 -15.56 19.83
CA ALA A 329 13.50 -15.88 20.76
C ALA A 329 12.88 -14.64 21.42
N GLU A 330 13.41 -13.44 21.20
CA GLU A 330 12.86 -12.17 21.72
C GLU A 330 11.75 -11.61 20.83
N TYR A 331 11.66 -12.05 19.58
CA TYR A 331 10.73 -11.55 18.60
C TYR A 331 9.45 -12.39 18.57
N ASP A 332 8.31 -11.71 18.39
CA ASP A 332 7.00 -12.35 18.32
C ASP A 332 6.79 -12.99 16.94
N LEU A 333 7.37 -12.37 15.90
CA LEU A 333 7.33 -12.81 14.51
C LEU A 333 8.73 -12.70 13.87
N VAL A 334 9.16 -13.79 13.22
CA VAL A 334 10.34 -13.80 12.34
C VAL A 334 9.87 -13.95 10.89
N VAL A 335 10.18 -12.97 10.03
CA VAL A 335 9.85 -12.97 8.60
C VAL A 335 11.12 -13.19 7.78
N VAL A 336 11.10 -14.21 6.93
CA VAL A 336 12.24 -14.60 6.09
C VAL A 336 11.83 -14.56 4.62
N PRO A 337 11.95 -13.39 3.95
CA PRO A 337 11.85 -13.31 2.50
C PRO A 337 13.19 -13.77 1.91
N ASP A 338 13.27 -15.07 1.61
CA ASP A 338 14.46 -15.74 1.13
C ASP A 338 14.51 -15.70 -0.41
N PHE A 339 15.27 -14.76 -0.96
CA PHE A 339 15.39 -14.56 -2.41
C PHE A 339 16.38 -15.51 -3.07
N GLY A 340 17.06 -16.36 -2.30
CA GLY A 340 18.01 -17.34 -2.80
C GLY A 340 19.26 -16.71 -3.45
N ASN A 341 19.70 -15.54 -2.98
CA ASN A 341 20.95 -14.91 -3.45
C ASN A 341 22.16 -15.23 -2.55
N GLY A 342 22.00 -16.15 -1.59
CA GLY A 342 23.10 -16.70 -0.79
C GLY A 342 23.15 -16.23 0.66
N PHE A 343 22.48 -15.12 1.04
CA PHE A 343 22.56 -14.59 2.41
C PHE A 343 22.06 -15.58 3.48
N ILE A 344 20.95 -16.27 3.22
CA ILE A 344 20.39 -17.24 4.16
C ILE A 344 21.12 -18.58 4.00
N THR A 345 21.99 -18.90 4.96
CA THR A 345 22.74 -20.17 4.96
C THR A 345 21.95 -21.33 5.56
N LYS A 346 22.47 -22.55 5.42
CA LYS A 346 21.86 -23.74 6.00
C LYS A 346 21.80 -23.66 7.53
N ASN A 347 22.87 -23.21 8.17
CA ASN A 347 22.96 -23.08 9.62
C ASN A 347 21.95 -22.05 10.14
N MET A 348 21.77 -20.94 9.41
CA MET A 348 20.71 -19.97 9.73
C MET A 348 19.32 -20.61 9.66
N VAL A 349 19.02 -21.38 8.59
CA VAL A 349 17.73 -22.08 8.46
C VAL A 349 17.48 -23.04 9.63
N GLU A 350 18.50 -23.78 10.09
CA GLU A 350 18.38 -24.67 11.23
C GLU A 350 18.02 -23.89 12.52
N ILE A 351 18.69 -22.77 12.79
CA ILE A 351 18.40 -21.90 13.94
C ILE A 351 16.99 -21.31 13.84
N LEU A 352 16.60 -20.84 12.64
CA LEU A 352 15.28 -20.26 12.39
C LEU A 352 14.16 -21.25 12.69
N CYS A 353 14.27 -22.47 12.15
CA CYS A 353 13.29 -23.54 12.36
C CYS A 353 13.21 -24.01 13.82
N ASP A 354 14.33 -23.98 14.56
CA ASP A 354 14.41 -24.47 15.94
C ASP A 354 13.92 -23.44 16.97
N LYS A 355 14.30 -22.16 16.79
CA LYS A 355 14.19 -21.15 17.86
C LYS A 355 13.19 -20.03 17.63
N ALA A 356 12.70 -19.82 16.41
CA ALA A 356 11.69 -18.80 16.15
C ALA A 356 10.37 -19.15 16.86
N ARG A 357 9.76 -18.16 17.53
CA ARG A 357 8.43 -18.34 18.16
C ARG A 357 7.34 -18.53 17.11
N PHE A 358 7.41 -17.71 16.07
CA PHE A 358 6.58 -17.78 14.88
C PHE A 358 7.46 -17.48 13.66
N LEU A 359 7.49 -18.41 12.71
CA LEU A 359 8.32 -18.29 11.50
C LEU A 359 7.43 -18.15 10.25
N ALA A 360 7.53 -16.99 9.60
CA ALA A 360 6.90 -16.70 8.31
C ALA A 360 7.95 -16.72 7.19
N VAL A 361 7.79 -17.59 6.19
CA VAL A 361 8.81 -17.80 5.14
C VAL A 361 8.21 -17.62 3.75
N ASN A 362 8.99 -17.00 2.87
CA ASN A 362 8.78 -17.02 1.43
C ASN A 362 10.11 -17.35 0.75
N THR A 363 10.13 -18.39 -0.07
CA THR A 363 11.29 -18.72 -0.91
C THR A 363 11.01 -18.33 -2.35
N GLN A 364 11.61 -17.22 -2.81
CA GLN A 364 11.29 -16.67 -4.11
C GLN A 364 12.10 -17.29 -5.24
N ILE A 365 11.41 -17.66 -6.31
CA ILE A 365 12.09 -18.04 -7.56
C ILE A 365 12.36 -16.78 -8.37
N ASN A 366 13.65 -16.52 -8.59
CA ASN A 366 14.15 -15.46 -9.45
C ASN A 366 14.76 -16.05 -10.73
N SER A 367 15.01 -15.20 -11.73
CA SER A 367 15.66 -15.63 -12.98
C SER A 367 17.04 -16.26 -12.73
N GLY A 368 17.78 -15.79 -11.72
CA GLY A 368 19.12 -16.28 -11.38
C GLY A 368 19.16 -17.62 -10.63
N ASN A 369 18.07 -18.03 -9.95
CA ASN A 369 18.07 -19.24 -9.11
C ASN A 369 16.99 -20.27 -9.52
N ARG A 370 16.38 -20.06 -10.68
CA ARG A 370 15.23 -20.84 -11.14
C ARG A 370 15.55 -22.33 -11.20
N GLY A 371 14.81 -23.11 -10.42
CA GLY A 371 14.97 -24.56 -10.36
C GLY A 371 15.75 -25.06 -9.13
N TYR A 372 16.38 -24.18 -8.37
CA TYR A 372 17.29 -24.56 -7.27
C TYR A 372 16.84 -24.05 -5.90
N HIS A 373 16.03 -22.98 -5.85
CA HIS A 373 15.57 -22.40 -4.59
C HIS A 373 14.09 -22.70 -4.33
N VAL A 374 13.83 -23.52 -3.30
CA VAL A 374 12.47 -23.99 -2.94
C VAL A 374 12.29 -24.08 -1.43
N ILE A 375 11.04 -23.98 -0.99
CA ILE A 375 10.65 -23.97 0.43
C ILE A 375 11.10 -25.21 1.21
N ASN A 376 11.31 -26.35 0.52
CA ASN A 376 11.69 -27.62 1.14
C ASN A 376 13.05 -27.58 1.87
N ARG A 377 13.83 -26.51 1.71
CA ARG A 377 15.04 -26.29 2.50
C ARG A 377 14.74 -25.99 3.99
N TYR A 378 13.53 -25.54 4.31
CA TYR A 378 13.04 -25.34 5.66
C TYR A 378 12.37 -26.61 6.16
N SER A 379 12.73 -27.09 7.35
CA SER A 379 12.08 -28.23 8.00
C SER A 379 10.79 -27.85 8.70
N ARG A 380 10.68 -26.58 9.11
CA ARG A 380 9.52 -25.97 9.76
C ARG A 380 9.30 -24.55 9.24
N ALA A 381 8.04 -24.16 9.10
CA ALA A 381 7.58 -22.78 9.22
C ALA A 381 6.23 -22.78 9.92
N ASP A 382 5.76 -21.66 10.47
CA ASP A 382 4.37 -21.53 10.95
C ASP A 382 3.47 -21.04 9.82
N PHE A 383 3.96 -20.06 9.07
CA PHE A 383 3.32 -19.52 7.86
C PHE A 383 4.28 -19.58 6.67
N VAL A 384 3.77 -20.05 5.53
CA VAL A 384 4.47 -19.98 4.25
C VAL A 384 3.64 -19.21 3.25
N SER A 385 4.25 -18.25 2.55
CA SER A 385 3.61 -17.57 1.43
C SER A 385 4.45 -17.80 0.18
N LEU A 386 3.86 -18.33 -0.88
CA LEU A 386 4.53 -18.59 -2.16
C LEU A 386 3.64 -18.11 -3.30
N ASN A 387 4.20 -17.89 -4.48
CA ASN A 387 3.38 -17.83 -5.70
C ASN A 387 3.13 -19.23 -6.27
N GLU A 388 2.18 -19.34 -7.20
CA GLU A 388 1.84 -20.63 -7.81
C GLU A 388 3.03 -21.32 -8.50
N PRO A 389 3.89 -20.64 -9.29
CA PRO A 389 5.12 -21.26 -9.80
C PRO A 389 6.06 -21.81 -8.73
N GLU A 390 6.22 -21.12 -7.61
CA GLU A 390 7.09 -21.51 -6.48
C GLU A 390 6.63 -22.79 -5.82
N ILE A 391 5.36 -22.87 -5.44
CA ILE A 391 4.83 -24.06 -4.75
C ILE A 391 4.78 -25.28 -5.69
N ARG A 392 4.56 -25.05 -6.99
CA ARG A 392 4.62 -26.10 -8.00
C ARG A 392 6.04 -26.63 -8.19
N LEU A 393 7.05 -25.76 -8.15
CA LEU A 393 8.44 -26.20 -8.19
C LEU A 393 8.79 -27.02 -6.95
N ALA A 394 8.41 -26.57 -5.76
CA ALA A 394 8.63 -27.26 -4.48
C ALA A 394 8.09 -28.69 -4.42
N THR A 395 7.05 -28.99 -5.20
CA THR A 395 6.40 -30.31 -5.26
C THR A 395 6.68 -31.08 -6.55
N HIS A 396 7.44 -30.51 -7.48
CA HIS A 396 7.62 -30.99 -8.85
C HIS A 396 6.28 -31.31 -9.55
N ASN A 397 5.26 -30.49 -9.31
CA ASN A 397 3.90 -30.72 -9.77
C ASN A 397 3.36 -29.57 -10.62
N ARG A 398 3.20 -29.81 -11.92
CA ARG A 398 2.80 -28.79 -12.88
C ARG A 398 1.29 -28.64 -13.05
N HIS A 399 0.51 -29.69 -12.81
CA HIS A 399 -0.85 -29.79 -13.36
C HIS A 399 -1.95 -30.04 -12.34
N ASP A 400 -1.62 -30.63 -11.19
CA ASP A 400 -2.65 -30.98 -10.23
C ASP A 400 -3.32 -29.73 -9.64
N PRO A 401 -4.56 -29.88 -9.12
CA PRO A 401 -5.22 -28.87 -8.31
C PRO A 401 -4.31 -28.38 -7.18
N LEU A 402 -4.55 -27.14 -6.74
CA LEU A 402 -3.63 -26.46 -5.84
C LEU A 402 -3.77 -26.97 -4.40
N GLU A 403 -4.97 -27.38 -4.01
CA GLU A 403 -5.34 -27.87 -2.69
C GLU A 403 -4.44 -29.05 -2.23
N PRO A 404 -4.32 -30.17 -2.98
CA PRO A 404 -3.42 -31.26 -2.58
C PRO A 404 -1.93 -30.86 -2.62
N ILE A 405 -1.56 -29.88 -3.45
CA ILE A 405 -0.19 -29.35 -3.48
C ILE A 405 0.11 -28.57 -2.20
N MET A 406 -0.81 -27.71 -1.77
CA MET A 406 -0.72 -26.93 -0.53
C MET A 406 -0.68 -27.84 0.69
N GLU A 407 -1.55 -28.85 0.76
CA GLU A 407 -1.54 -29.87 1.82
C GLU A 407 -0.19 -30.59 1.89
N LYS A 408 0.34 -31.03 0.74
CA LYS A 408 1.64 -31.72 0.68
C LYS A 408 2.77 -30.82 1.17
N VAL A 409 2.79 -29.54 0.79
CA VAL A 409 3.80 -28.59 1.27
C VAL A 409 3.64 -28.38 2.77
N ALA A 410 2.42 -28.15 3.27
CA ALA A 410 2.13 -27.97 4.69
C ALA A 410 2.58 -29.17 5.55
N MET A 411 2.48 -30.39 5.01
CA MET A 411 2.99 -31.60 5.68
C MET A 411 4.52 -31.65 5.65
N ASN A 412 5.15 -31.42 4.50
CA ASN A 412 6.59 -31.56 4.31
C ASN A 412 7.42 -30.62 5.19
N ILE A 413 6.96 -29.37 5.35
CA ILE A 413 7.65 -28.33 6.12
C ILE A 413 6.94 -28.03 7.44
N GLN A 414 6.02 -28.91 7.85
CA GLN A 414 5.25 -28.78 9.09
C GLN A 414 4.48 -27.46 9.26
N ALA A 415 4.24 -26.70 8.21
CA ALA A 415 3.49 -25.44 8.25
C ALA A 415 2.03 -25.62 8.67
N ARG A 416 1.58 -24.72 9.56
CA ARG A 416 0.16 -24.61 9.88
C ARG A 416 -0.57 -23.89 8.75
N TRP A 417 -0.02 -22.78 8.27
CA TRP A 417 -0.62 -22.00 7.19
C TRP A 417 0.26 -22.01 5.94
N VAL A 418 -0.36 -22.28 4.79
CA VAL A 418 0.29 -22.15 3.48
C VAL A 418 -0.57 -21.24 2.62
N ALA A 419 -0.02 -20.12 2.18
CA ALA A 419 -0.62 -19.20 1.23
C ALA A 419 -0.02 -19.39 -0.16
N VAL A 420 -0.88 -19.28 -1.18
CA VAL A 420 -0.47 -19.22 -2.58
C VAL A 420 -1.07 -17.99 -3.25
N THR A 421 -0.21 -17.08 -3.69
CA THR A 421 -0.59 -15.92 -4.51
C THR A 421 -0.64 -16.30 -5.99
N ARG A 422 -1.67 -15.81 -6.69
CA ARG A 422 -2.01 -16.22 -8.07
C ARG A 422 -2.26 -15.01 -8.98
N GLY A 423 -1.58 -13.89 -8.72
CA GLY A 423 -1.69 -12.66 -9.50
C GLY A 423 -3.15 -12.18 -9.59
N THR A 424 -3.68 -12.09 -10.80
CA THR A 424 -5.06 -11.62 -11.06
C THR A 424 -6.14 -12.53 -10.47
N LYS A 425 -5.81 -13.78 -10.10
CA LYS A 425 -6.73 -14.70 -9.40
C LYS A 425 -6.73 -14.50 -7.88
N GLY A 426 -6.04 -13.49 -7.36
CA GLY A 426 -5.92 -13.21 -5.93
C GLY A 426 -5.05 -14.24 -5.20
N ALA A 427 -5.46 -14.65 -4.00
CA ALA A 427 -4.69 -15.53 -3.12
C ALA A 427 -5.57 -16.59 -2.46
N ILE A 428 -4.95 -17.69 -2.03
CA ILE A 428 -5.59 -18.75 -1.24
C ILE A 428 -4.72 -19.06 -0.03
N ILE A 429 -5.32 -19.20 1.16
CA ILE A 429 -4.64 -19.68 2.38
C ILE A 429 -5.26 -21.02 2.78
N PHE A 430 -4.41 -22.02 3.01
CA PHE A 430 -4.76 -23.29 3.63
C PHE A 430 -4.40 -23.24 5.11
N ASP A 431 -5.37 -23.48 5.99
CA ASP A 431 -5.14 -23.73 7.43
C ASP A 431 -5.20 -25.24 7.67
N ARG A 432 -4.06 -25.83 8.04
CA ARG A 432 -3.92 -27.26 8.29
C ARG A 432 -4.64 -27.71 9.56
N GLU A 433 -4.78 -26.84 10.56
CA GLU A 433 -5.47 -27.19 11.81
C GLU A 433 -6.97 -27.35 11.57
N ASP A 434 -7.56 -26.43 10.80
CA ASP A 434 -8.99 -26.44 10.46
C ASP A 434 -9.31 -27.28 9.21
N GLY A 435 -8.29 -27.64 8.41
CA GLY A 435 -8.46 -28.28 7.11
C GLY A 435 -9.20 -27.40 6.09
N ARG A 436 -9.18 -26.07 6.28
CA ARG A 436 -9.98 -25.10 5.52
C ARG A 436 -9.11 -24.32 4.53
N PHE A 437 -9.66 -24.10 3.35
CA PHE A 437 -9.12 -23.18 2.35
C PHE A 437 -9.92 -21.89 2.35
N THR A 438 -9.22 -20.75 2.39
CA THR A 438 -9.80 -19.42 2.26
C THR A 438 -9.25 -18.74 1.03
N GLU A 439 -10.13 -18.45 0.07
CA GLU A 439 -9.79 -17.81 -1.20
C GLU A 439 -10.25 -16.35 -1.19
N VAL A 440 -9.37 -15.45 -1.60
CA VAL A 440 -9.64 -14.02 -1.76
C VAL A 440 -9.29 -13.64 -3.19
N PRO A 441 -10.23 -13.10 -3.98
CA PRO A 441 -9.96 -12.65 -5.35
C PRO A 441 -9.04 -11.42 -5.36
N SER A 442 -8.56 -11.02 -6.53
CA SER A 442 -7.76 -9.80 -6.64
C SER A 442 -8.60 -8.59 -6.24
N LEU A 443 -8.11 -7.81 -5.28
CA LEU A 443 -8.73 -6.56 -4.84
C LEU A 443 -8.12 -5.34 -5.54
N SER A 444 -7.18 -5.50 -6.47
CA SER A 444 -6.59 -4.38 -7.22
C SER A 444 -7.56 -3.83 -8.27
N MET A 445 -7.70 -2.50 -8.36
CA MET A 445 -8.49 -1.82 -9.40
C MET A 445 -7.61 -1.49 -10.63
N LYS A 446 -6.39 -0.99 -10.41
CA LYS A 446 -5.34 -0.78 -11.42
C LYS A 446 -4.05 -1.47 -10.99
N VAL A 447 -3.23 -1.83 -11.98
CA VAL A 447 -1.91 -2.43 -11.77
C VAL A 447 -0.88 -1.60 -12.54
N VAL A 448 0.00 -0.93 -11.82
CA VAL A 448 1.14 -0.17 -12.37
C VAL A 448 2.37 -1.06 -12.43
N ASP A 449 2.78 -1.66 -11.32
CA ASP A 449 3.82 -2.69 -11.26
C ASP A 449 3.39 -3.83 -10.32
N ARG A 450 3.81 -5.06 -10.62
CA ARG A 450 3.47 -6.25 -9.80
C ARG A 450 4.59 -6.65 -8.85
N ILE A 451 5.77 -6.03 -8.99
CA ILE A 451 6.93 -6.28 -8.15
C ILE A 451 6.60 -5.88 -6.71
N GLY A 452 6.95 -6.74 -5.74
CA GLY A 452 6.72 -6.48 -4.31
C GLY A 452 5.36 -6.96 -3.76
N ALA A 453 4.36 -7.23 -4.62
CA ALA A 453 3.02 -7.60 -4.14
C ALA A 453 3.00 -8.88 -3.26
N GLY A 454 3.87 -9.85 -3.57
CA GLY A 454 4.05 -11.06 -2.75
C GLY A 454 4.72 -10.77 -1.41
N ASP A 455 5.67 -9.84 -1.38
CA ASP A 455 6.38 -9.39 -0.18
C ASP A 455 5.42 -8.63 0.76
N THR A 456 4.57 -7.77 0.20
CA THR A 456 3.52 -7.07 0.95
C THR A 456 2.49 -8.06 1.50
N PHE A 457 2.05 -9.04 0.71
CA PHE A 457 1.13 -10.09 1.18
C PHE A 457 1.74 -10.89 2.34
N LEU A 458 2.98 -11.36 2.19
CA LEU A 458 3.73 -12.08 3.24
C LEU A 458 3.77 -11.26 4.54
N SER A 459 4.13 -9.99 4.42
CA SER A 459 4.30 -9.07 5.55
C SER A 459 3.02 -8.96 6.39
N LEU A 460 1.92 -8.58 5.74
CA LEU A 460 0.68 -8.26 6.45
C LEU A 460 -0.10 -9.52 6.86
N ALA A 461 -0.11 -10.57 6.03
CA ALA A 461 -0.70 -11.84 6.43
C ALA A 461 0.10 -12.50 7.58
N GLY A 462 1.43 -12.37 7.55
CA GLY A 462 2.30 -12.85 8.64
C GLY A 462 2.00 -12.16 9.97
N LEU A 463 1.86 -10.82 9.96
CA LEU A 463 1.45 -10.05 11.14
C LEU A 463 0.09 -10.51 11.69
N CYS A 464 -0.90 -10.71 10.81
CA CYS A 464 -2.22 -11.20 11.21
C CYS A 464 -2.14 -12.57 11.91
N LEU A 465 -1.45 -13.54 11.30
CA LEU A 465 -1.39 -14.91 11.81
C LEU A 465 -0.56 -15.00 13.10
N ALA A 466 0.52 -14.21 13.21
CA ALA A 466 1.32 -14.14 14.44
C ALA A 466 0.55 -13.52 15.62
N ASP A 467 -0.36 -12.57 15.35
CA ASP A 467 -1.29 -12.01 16.36
C ASP A 467 -2.43 -12.98 16.74
N GLY A 468 -2.53 -14.13 16.08
CA GLY A 468 -3.59 -15.11 16.29
C GLY A 468 -4.91 -14.78 15.58
N LEU A 469 -4.90 -13.91 14.56
CA LEU A 469 -6.07 -13.69 13.71
C LEU A 469 -6.32 -14.89 12.79
N SER A 470 -7.56 -15.06 12.34
CA SER A 470 -7.95 -16.18 11.47
C SER A 470 -7.31 -16.08 10.09
N ALA A 471 -7.14 -17.23 9.42
CA ALA A 471 -6.70 -17.30 8.03
C ALA A 471 -7.56 -16.47 7.08
N GLU A 472 -8.86 -16.32 7.38
CA GLU A 472 -9.80 -15.50 6.63
C GLU A 472 -9.47 -14.00 6.71
N ILE A 473 -9.17 -13.50 7.92
CA ILE A 473 -8.73 -12.10 8.09
C ILE A 473 -7.34 -11.91 7.48
N ALA A 474 -6.41 -12.83 7.70
CA ALA A 474 -5.06 -12.76 7.16
C ALA A 474 -5.04 -12.74 5.62
N ALA A 475 -5.87 -13.58 4.97
CA ALA A 475 -5.99 -13.61 3.52
C ALA A 475 -6.56 -12.30 2.96
N PHE A 476 -7.58 -11.74 3.62
CA PHE A 476 -8.18 -10.46 3.22
C PHE A 476 -7.19 -9.30 3.37
N VAL A 477 -6.57 -9.16 4.55
CA VAL A 477 -5.62 -8.09 4.86
C VAL A 477 -4.38 -8.19 3.97
N GLY A 478 -3.81 -9.38 3.80
CA GLY A 478 -2.68 -9.60 2.89
C GLY A 478 -3.03 -9.23 1.44
N SER A 479 -4.23 -9.58 0.98
CA SER A 479 -4.69 -9.25 -0.39
C SER A 479 -4.96 -7.77 -0.58
N ALA A 480 -5.53 -7.09 0.42
CA ALA A 480 -5.77 -5.66 0.39
C ALA A 480 -4.44 -4.87 0.39
N ALA A 481 -3.45 -5.32 1.17
CA ALA A 481 -2.13 -4.72 1.18
C ALA A 481 -1.39 -4.93 -0.15
N ALA A 482 -1.47 -6.15 -0.72
CA ALA A 482 -0.96 -6.42 -2.06
C ALA A 482 -1.63 -5.53 -3.12
N ALA A 483 -2.95 -5.32 -3.03
CA ALA A 483 -3.68 -4.43 -3.93
C ALA A 483 -3.23 -2.97 -3.85
N LEU A 484 -2.86 -2.47 -2.66
CA LEU A 484 -2.26 -1.16 -2.49
C LEU A 484 -0.87 -1.07 -3.14
N SER A 485 -0.01 -2.06 -2.90
CA SER A 485 1.37 -2.06 -3.41
C SER A 485 1.45 -2.00 -4.93
N VAL A 486 0.55 -2.70 -5.64
CA VAL A 486 0.58 -2.77 -7.11
C VAL A 486 0.15 -1.47 -7.81
N GLY A 487 -0.39 -0.51 -7.06
CA GLY A 487 -0.75 0.82 -7.57
C GLY A 487 0.45 1.75 -7.77
N THR A 488 1.65 1.36 -7.30
CA THR A 488 2.87 2.18 -7.36
C THR A 488 3.97 1.49 -8.18
N VAL A 489 5.03 2.23 -8.51
CA VAL A 489 6.20 1.66 -9.20
C VAL A 489 7.10 0.99 -8.17
N CYS A 490 7.32 -0.32 -8.33
CA CYS A 490 8.17 -1.12 -7.44
C CYS A 490 7.76 -0.95 -5.96
N ASN A 491 8.73 -0.77 -5.06
CA ASN A 491 8.50 -0.53 -3.63
C ASN A 491 8.66 0.95 -3.27
N ARG A 492 8.30 1.87 -4.19
CA ARG A 492 8.45 3.32 -3.97
C ARG A 492 7.78 3.76 -2.68
N ASP A 493 6.54 3.33 -2.49
CA ASP A 493 5.74 3.70 -1.32
C ASP A 493 5.43 2.44 -0.52
N PRO A 494 6.00 2.28 0.69
CA PRO A 494 5.60 1.18 1.56
C PRO A 494 4.14 1.37 1.99
N VAL A 495 3.38 0.27 2.04
CA VAL A 495 2.02 0.30 2.60
C VAL A 495 2.06 0.80 4.04
N ASP A 496 1.50 1.99 4.27
CA ASP A 496 1.34 2.57 5.59
C ASP A 496 -0.04 2.26 6.19
N SER A 497 -0.15 2.44 7.50
CA SER A 497 -1.38 2.15 8.25
C SER A 497 -2.57 3.00 7.83
N VAL A 498 -2.37 4.28 7.51
CA VAL A 498 -3.47 5.23 7.23
C VAL A 498 -4.12 4.85 5.90
N ASN A 499 -3.32 4.69 4.86
CA ASN A 499 -3.80 4.27 3.55
C ASN A 499 -4.46 2.89 3.61
N MET A 500 -3.90 1.97 4.39
CA MET A 500 -4.50 0.65 4.61
C MET A 500 -5.87 0.73 5.28
N TYR A 501 -6.03 1.56 6.32
CA TYR A 501 -7.30 1.69 7.03
C TYR A 501 -8.37 2.34 6.16
N ASN A 502 -8.01 3.37 5.39
CA ASN A 502 -8.92 4.03 4.46
C ASN A 502 -9.37 3.06 3.37
N TYR A 503 -8.44 2.25 2.85
CA TYR A 503 -8.74 1.27 1.82
C TYR A 503 -9.61 0.11 2.32
N ILE A 504 -9.33 -0.44 3.52
CA ILE A 504 -10.22 -1.43 4.15
C ILE A 504 -11.61 -0.84 4.37
N THR A 505 -11.68 0.43 4.80
CA THR A 505 -12.95 1.13 5.00
C THR A 505 -13.72 1.24 3.69
N SER A 506 -13.07 1.61 2.57
CA SER A 506 -13.76 1.68 1.27
C SER A 506 -14.19 0.31 0.76
N LEU A 507 -13.42 -0.75 1.02
CA LEU A 507 -13.75 -2.12 0.64
C LEU A 507 -14.94 -2.71 1.40
N LEU A 508 -15.20 -2.25 2.63
CA LEU A 508 -16.18 -2.88 3.54
C LEU A 508 -17.35 -1.99 3.97
N LYS A 509 -17.28 -0.68 3.69
CA LYS A 509 -18.40 0.26 3.80
C LYS A 509 -19.37 0.08 2.63
#